data_AF-A0A854Q943-F1
#
_entry.id   AF-A0A854Q943-F1
#
_cell.length_a   1.000
_cell.length_b   1.000
_cell.length_c   1.000
_cell.angle_alpha   90.00
_cell.angle_beta   90.00
_cell.angle_gamma   90.00
#
_symmetry.space_group_name_H-M   'P 1'
#
loop_
_entity.id
_entity.type
_entity.pdbx_description
1 polymer ?
#
loop_
_entity_poly.entity_id
_entity_poly.type
_entity_poly.pdbx_seq_one_letter_code
_entity_poly.pdbx_strand_id
1 'polypeptide(L)'
;MSAPAPIPALDEASKKELESFLEQEQAKAKLQASIHELTNTCWNTCITGGISSKFSKSEAQCLENCVDRFLDSSLYIVRQIEAQKQQM
;
A
#
# COMPACT_ATOMS: atom_id res chain seq x y z
N MET A 1 -15.16 16.55 33.01
CA MET A 1 -14.35 16.98 31.86
C MET A 1 -12.90 16.88 32.27
N SER A 2 -12.25 15.75 31.96
CA SER A 2 -10.85 15.51 32.34
C SER A 2 -9.95 16.19 31.31
N ALA A 3 -9.12 17.14 31.75
CA ALA A 3 -8.13 17.79 30.91
C ALA A 3 -7.11 16.75 30.38
N PRO A 4 -6.65 16.85 29.11
CA PRO A 4 -5.57 15.99 28.63
C PRO A 4 -4.30 16.32 29.41
N ALA A 5 -3.65 15.29 29.97
CA ALA A 5 -2.38 15.44 30.66
C ALA A 5 -1.34 16.06 29.71
N PRO A 6 -0.43 16.94 30.19
CA PRO A 6 0.65 17.45 29.36
C PRO A 6 1.51 16.26 28.95
N ILE A 7 1.63 16.03 27.65
CA ILE A 7 2.62 15.09 27.11
C ILE A 7 3.97 15.58 27.66
N PRO A 8 4.71 14.77 28.43
CA PRO A 8 6.04 15.16 28.91
C PRO A 8 6.85 15.61 27.70
N ALA A 9 7.55 16.75 27.80
CA ALA A 9 8.48 17.15 26.75
C ALA A 9 9.44 15.99 26.51
N LEU A 10 9.28 15.33 25.36
CA LEU A 10 10.11 14.19 24.97
C LEU A 10 11.54 14.71 24.86
N ASP A 11 12.49 14.04 25.51
CA ASP A 11 13.90 14.31 25.28
C ASP A 11 14.27 13.95 23.83
N GLU A 12 15.38 14.52 23.33
CA GLU A 12 15.78 14.35 21.92
C GLU A 12 15.97 12.88 21.51
N ALA A 13 16.36 11.99 22.44
CA ALA A 13 16.49 10.57 22.13
C ALA A 13 15.11 9.91 21.96
N SER A 14 14.17 10.18 22.87
CA SER A 14 12.78 9.72 22.76
C SER A 14 12.07 10.25 21.50
N LYS A 15 12.34 11.50 21.12
CA LYS A 15 11.80 12.09 19.88
C LYS A 15 12.29 11.35 18.64
N LYS A 16 13.59 11.07 18.57
CA LYS A 16 14.20 10.34 17.45
C LYS A 16 13.69 8.89 17.36
N GLU A 17 13.48 8.23 18.51
CA GLU A 17 12.87 6.90 18.54
C GLU A 17 11.42 6.94 18.04
N LEU A 18 10.64 7.93 18.48
CA LEU A 18 9.26 8.11 18.02
C LEU A 18 9.18 8.41 16.53
N GLU A 19 10.08 9.23 15.97
CA GLU A 19 10.17 9.48 14.53
C GLU A 19 10.42 8.19 13.75
N SER A 20 11.39 7.37 14.16
CA SER A 20 11.67 6.05 13.57
C SER A 20 10.46 5.11 13.67
N PHE A 21 9.79 5.08 14.83
CA PHE A 21 8.59 4.28 15.04
C PHE A 21 7.46 4.73 14.09
N LEU A 22 7.21 6.03 13.98
CA LEU A 22 6.19 6.59 13.11
C LEU A 22 6.45 6.27 11.65
N GLU A 23 7.70 6.38 11.18
CA GLU A 23 8.09 6.03 9.82
C GLU A 23 7.78 4.55 9.51
N GLN A 24 8.11 3.64 10.44
CA GLN A 24 7.85 2.22 10.30
C GLN A 24 6.35 1.91 10.26
N GLU A 25 5.57 2.48 11.18
CA GLU A 25 4.12 2.27 11.21
C GLU A 25 3.43 2.89 9.98
N GLN A 26 3.90 4.04 9.51
CA GLN A 26 3.38 4.64 8.30
C GLN A 26 3.70 3.80 7.06
N ALA A 27 4.89 3.19 6.98
CA ALA A 27 5.24 2.27 5.90
C ALA A 27 4.33 1.03 5.91
N LYS A 28 4.06 0.45 7.09
CA LYS A 28 3.11 -0.67 7.25
C LYS A 28 1.70 -0.27 6.83
N ALA A 29 1.22 0.89 7.27
CA ALA A 29 -0.12 1.37 6.92
C ALA A 29 -0.28 1.59 5.40
N LYS A 30 0.74 2.16 4.74
CA LYS A 30 0.77 2.31 3.28
C LYS A 30 0.71 0.95 2.57
N LEU A 31 1.50 -0.02 3.03
CA LEU A 31 1.48 -1.38 2.47
C LEU A 31 0.10 -2.03 2.61
N GLN A 32 -0.54 -1.92 3.78
CA GLN A 32 -1.88 -2.46 4.00
C GLN A 32 -2.92 -1.79 3.10
N ALA A 33 -2.84 -0.47 2.92
CA ALA A 33 -3.71 0.24 1.98
C ALA A 33 -3.53 -0.28 0.54
N SER A 34 -2.30 -0.47 0.08
CA SER A 34 -2.01 -1.07 -1.23
C SER A 34 -2.56 -2.49 -1.35
N ILE A 35 -2.44 -3.33 -0.31
CA ILE A 35 -3.02 -4.67 -0.30
C ILE A 35 -4.54 -4.61 -0.48
N HIS A 36 -5.23 -3.72 0.23
CA HIS A 36 -6.68 -3.56 0.10
C HIS A 36 -7.10 -3.08 -1.29
N GLU A 37 -6.38 -2.12 -1.86
CA GLU A 37 -6.65 -1.59 -3.19
C GLU A 37 -6.45 -2.65 -4.28
N LEU A 38 -5.33 -3.38 -4.23
CA LEU A 38 -5.03 -4.49 -5.14
C LEU A 38 -6.05 -5.62 -5.01
N THR A 39 -6.42 -5.96 -3.77
CA THR A 39 -7.44 -6.98 -3.51
C THR A 39 -8.76 -6.61 -4.18
N ASN A 40 -9.25 -5.39 -3.96
CA ASN A 40 -10.50 -4.93 -4.56
C ASN A 40 -10.43 -4.89 -6.10
N THR A 41 -9.34 -4.34 -6.64
CA THR A 41 -9.16 -4.17 -8.08
C THR A 41 -9.06 -5.52 -8.78
N CYS A 42 -8.20 -6.41 -8.28
CA CYS A 42 -7.96 -7.71 -8.89
C CYS A 42 -9.12 -8.68 -8.66
N TRP A 43 -9.83 -8.58 -7.53
CA TRP A 43 -11.06 -9.32 -7.31
C TRP A 43 -12.10 -8.98 -8.38
N ASN A 44 -12.42 -7.70 -8.55
CA ASN A 44 -13.41 -7.25 -9.53
C ASN A 44 -13.01 -7.54 -10.98
N THR A 45 -11.70 -7.60 -11.26
CA THR A 45 -11.17 -7.89 -12.59
C THR A 45 -11.19 -9.39 -12.91
N CYS A 46 -10.81 -10.24 -11.96
CA CYS A 46 -10.54 -11.65 -12.21
C CYS A 46 -11.69 -12.57 -11.80
N ILE A 47 -12.44 -12.23 -10.75
CA ILE A 47 -13.52 -13.08 -10.21
C ILE A 47 -14.86 -12.64 -10.83
N THR A 48 -15.09 -13.11 -12.05
CA THR A 48 -16.31 -12.81 -12.83
C THR A 48 -17.30 -13.96 -12.85
N GLY A 49 -16.89 -15.15 -12.38
CA GLY A 49 -17.74 -16.34 -12.28
C GLY A 49 -18.54 -16.40 -10.97
N GLY A 50 -19.21 -17.53 -10.76
CA GLY A 50 -19.85 -17.83 -9.49
C GLY A 50 -18.82 -18.09 -8.38
N ILE A 51 -19.08 -17.60 -7.18
CA ILE A 51 -18.21 -17.82 -6.02
C ILE A 51 -18.21 -19.31 -5.64
N SER A 52 -17.02 -19.91 -5.58
CA SER A 52 -16.81 -21.30 -5.17
C SER A 52 -15.85 -21.37 -3.97
N SER A 53 -15.68 -22.56 -3.37
CA SER A 53 -14.74 -22.75 -2.25
C SER A 53 -13.27 -22.63 -2.65
N LYS A 54 -12.96 -22.60 -3.95
CA LYS A 54 -11.60 -22.45 -4.50
C LYS A 54 -11.62 -21.59 -5.76
N PHE A 55 -10.50 -20.95 -6.05
CA PHE A 55 -10.29 -20.35 -7.36
C PHE A 55 -10.07 -21.45 -8.41
N SER A 56 -10.67 -21.25 -9.58
CA SER A 56 -10.30 -21.99 -10.78
C SER A 56 -8.85 -21.66 -11.16
N LYS A 57 -8.24 -22.51 -12.01
CA LYS A 57 -6.88 -22.27 -12.49
C LYS A 57 -6.74 -20.93 -13.22
N SER A 58 -7.76 -20.52 -13.97
CA SER A 58 -7.78 -19.24 -14.69
C SER A 58 -7.91 -18.05 -13.74
N GLU A 59 -8.74 -18.15 -12.69
CA GLU A 59 -8.89 -17.07 -11.69
C GLU A 59 -7.60 -16.88 -10.89
N ALA A 60 -6.97 -17.96 -10.42
CA ALA A 60 -5.70 -17.89 -9.70
C ALA A 60 -4.60 -17.24 -10.56
N GLN A 61 -4.45 -17.69 -11.81
CA GLN A 61 -3.48 -17.11 -12.74
C GLN A 61 -3.80 -15.64 -13.06
N CYS A 62 -5.07 -15.27 -13.16
CA CYS A 62 -5.46 -13.88 -13.38
C CYS A 62 -5.08 -13.00 -12.20
N LEU A 63 -5.34 -13.45 -10.95
CA LEU A 63 -5.02 -12.69 -9.75
C LEU A 63 -3.53 -12.40 -9.63
N GLU A 64 -2.67 -13.40 -9.87
CA GLU A 64 -1.21 -13.23 -9.91
C GLU A 64 -0.80 -12.18 -10.95
N ASN A 65 -1.26 -12.36 -12.20
CA ASN A 65 -0.94 -11.43 -13.28
C ASN A 65 -1.49 -10.01 -13.02
N CYS A 66 -2.66 -9.88 -12.41
CA CYS A 66 -3.28 -8.60 -12.14
C CYS A 66 -2.41 -7.75 -11.21
N VAL A 67 -1.91 -8.34 -10.12
CA VAL A 67 -1.03 -7.64 -9.18
C VAL A 67 0.28 -7.27 -9.85
N ASP A 68 0.93 -8.21 -10.55
CA ASP A 68 2.20 -7.95 -11.25
C ASP A 68 2.06 -6.83 -12.28
N ARG A 69 1.00 -6.86 -13.10
CA ARG A 69 0.73 -5.82 -14.10
C ARG A 69 0.43 -4.46 -13.48
N PHE A 70 -0.26 -4.42 -12.34
CA PHE A 70 -0.50 -3.17 -11.64
C PHE A 70 0.80 -2.54 -11.16
N LEU A 71 1.68 -3.33 -10.54
CA LEU A 71 2.98 -2.85 -10.04
C LEU A 71 3.89 -2.39 -11.18
N ASP A 72 4.00 -3.19 -12.25
CA ASP A 72 4.80 -2.83 -13.43
C ASP A 72 4.32 -1.53 -14.09
N SER A 73 3.01 -1.38 -14.25
CA SER A 73 2.40 -0.18 -14.84
C SER A 73 2.61 1.04 -13.95
N SER A 74 2.44 0.87 -12.63
CA SER A 74 2.66 1.94 -11.66
C SER A 74 4.11 2.43 -11.69
N LEU A 75 5.07 1.50 -11.69
CA LEU A 75 6.49 1.83 -11.75
C LEU A 75 6.86 2.50 -13.08
N TYR A 76 6.28 2.03 -14.19
CA TYR A 76 6.45 2.67 -15.49
C TYR A 76 5.97 4.13 -15.47
N ILE A 77 4.77 4.38 -14.94
CA ILE A 77 4.22 5.74 -14.84
C ILE A 77 5.12 6.64 -13.99
N VAL A 78 5.57 6.16 -12.82
CA VAL A 78 6.48 6.93 -11.94
C VAL A 78 7.77 7.29 -12.67
N ARG A 79 8.40 6.32 -13.35
CA ARG A 79 9.63 6.57 -14.14
C ARG A 79 9.42 7.61 -15.23
N GLN A 80 8.26 7.59 -15.89
CA GLN A 80 7.95 8.58 -16.92
C GLN A 80 7.76 9.98 -16.33
N ILE A 81 7.08 10.10 -15.19
CA ILE A 81 6.92 11.37 -14.48
C ILE A 81 8.28 11.92 -14.04
N GLU A 82 9.16 11.07 -13.49
CA GLU A 82 10.53 11.45 -13.10
C GLU A 82 11.35 11.95 -14.30
N ALA A 83 11.27 11.25 -15.43
CA ALA A 83 11.95 11.64 -16.67
C ALA A 83 11.45 13.00 -17.19
N GLN A 84 10.14 13.26 -17.12
CA GLN A 84 9.57 14.57 -17.50
C GLN A 84 9.99 15.68 -16.54
N LYS A 85 10.04 15.41 -15.24
CA LYS A 85 10.48 16.40 -14.24
C LYS A 85 11.92 16.89 -14.47
N GLN A 86 12.80 16.05 -15.01
CA GLN A 86 14.19 16.43 -15.33
C GLN A 86 14.32 17.31 -16.58
N GLN A 87 13.28 17.39 -17.42
CA GLN A 87 13.28 18.17 -18.65
C GLN A 87 12.70 19.57 -18.48
N MET A 88 12.08 19.85 -17.32
CA MET A 88 11.66 21.19 -16.87
C MET A 88 12.75 21.81 -16.00
#